data_AF-A0A3L7X9T1-F1
#
_entry.id   AF-A0A3L7X9T1-F1
#
_cell.length_a   1.000
_cell.length_b   1.000
_cell.length_c   1.000
_cell.angle_alpha   90.00
_cell.angle_beta   90.00
_cell.angle_gamma   90.00
#
_symmetry.space_group_name_H-M   'P 1'
#
loop_
_entity.id
_entity.type
_entity.pdbx_description
1 polymer ?
#
loop_
_entity_poly.entity_id
_entity_poly.type
_entity_poly.pdbx_seq_one_letter_code
_entity_poly.pdbx_strand_id
1 'polypeptide(L)' 'MKITLTSVFQKVPEGYIGYVEELLGANTQGDTLEEARENLKEAIELVLEANRQLAE' A
#
# COMPACT_ATOMS: atom_id res chain seq x y z
N MET A 1 -4.09 1.22 -17.92
CA MET A 1 -2.64 0.95 -17.77
C MET A 1 -2.48 -0.27 -16.88
N LYS A 2 -1.51 -1.14 -17.15
CA LYS A 2 -1.15 -2.21 -16.22
C LYS A 2 0.17 -1.81 -15.56
N ILE A 3 0.17 -1.67 -14.25
CA ILE A 3 1.37 -1.38 -13.46
C ILE A 3 1.72 -2.60 -12.62
N THR A 4 3.00 -2.80 -12.38
CA THR A 4 3.51 -3.80 -11.43
C THR A 4 4.37 -3.05 -10.44
N LEU A 5 4.08 -3.25 -9.16
CA LEU A 5 4.74 -2.60 -8.04
C LEU A 5 5.30 -3.68 -7.10
N THR A 6 6.40 -3.38 -6.42
CA THR A 6 6.99 -4.29 -5.43
C THR A 6 6.51 -3.92 -4.04
N SER A 7 5.75 -4.80 -3.40
CA SER A 7 5.31 -4.60 -2.02
C SER A 7 6.29 -5.23 -1.03
N VAL A 8 6.62 -4.49 0.02
CA VAL A 8 7.39 -4.96 1.17
C VAL A 8 6.44 -5.19 2.33
N PHE A 9 6.57 -6.33 3.00
CA PHE A 9 5.84 -6.63 4.23
C PHE A 9 6.81 -7.03 5.33
N GLN A 10 6.64 -6.46 6.52
CA GLN A 10 7.47 -6.73 7.68
C GLN A 10 6.60 -7.12 8.87
N LYS A 11 6.94 -8.25 9.52
CA LYS A 11 6.35 -8.63 10.80
C LYS A 11 6.88 -7.70 11.89
N VAL A 12 5.99 -7.13 12.68
CA VAL A 12 6.28 -6.28 13.85
C VAL A 12 5.52 -6.84 15.08
N PRO A 13 5.86 -6.41 16.32
CA PRO A 13 5.14 -6.87 17.50
C PRO A 13 3.61 -6.67 17.42
N GLU A 14 3.18 -5.58 16.79
CA GLU A 14 1.77 -5.17 16.63
C GLU A 14 1.09 -5.74 15.38
N GLY A 15 1.69 -6.71 14.68
CA GLY A 15 1.11 -7.28 13.46
C GLY A 15 2.07 -7.28 12.28
N TYR A 16 1.63 -6.72 11.16
CA TYR A 16 2.40 -6.55 9.93
C TYR A 16 2.26 -5.12 9.44
N ILE A 17 3.36 -4.54 8.99
CA ILE A 17 3.36 -3.32 8.19
C ILE A 17 3.60 -3.67 6.72
N GLY A 18 3.02 -2.90 5.81
CA GLY A 18 3.19 -3.08 4.37
C GLY A 18 3.31 -1.74 3.64
N TYR A 19 4.14 -1.69 2.60
CA TYR A 19 4.31 -0.48 1.78
C TYR A 19 4.87 -0.79 0.39
N VAL A 20 4.82 0.19 -0.51
CA VAL A 20 5.44 0.17 -1.85
C VAL A 20 6.44 1.31 -1.94
N GLU A 21 7.74 1.01 -2.13
CA GLU A 21 8.78 2.04 -2.17
C GLU A 21 8.63 2.97 -3.38
N GLU A 22 8.14 2.45 -4.51
CA GLU A 22 7.91 3.19 -5.74
C GLU A 22 6.72 4.16 -5.66
N LEU A 23 5.85 4.03 -4.65
CA LEU A 23 4.62 4.81 -4.51
C LEU A 23 4.49 5.41 -3.11
N LEU A 24 5.04 6.63 -2.95
CA LEU A 24 4.95 7.39 -1.71
C LEU A 24 3.48 7.57 -1.27
N GLY A 25 3.22 7.32 0.00
CA GLY A 25 1.88 7.41 0.60
C GLY A 25 1.13 6.08 0.67
N ALA A 26 1.52 5.07 -0.11
CA ALA A 26 0.91 3.73 -0.04
C ALA A 26 1.56 2.91 1.09
N ASN A 27 1.02 3.04 2.30
CA ASN A 27 1.47 2.33 3.49
C ASN A 27 0.27 1.74 4.23
N THR A 28 0.50 0.68 4.98
CA THR A 28 -0.56 0.02 5.75
C THR A 28 -0.03 -0.76 6.95
N GLN A 29 -0.95 -1.14 7.83
CA GLN A 29 -0.75 -2.07 8.93
C GLN A 29 -1.96 -3.02 9.02
N GLY A 30 -1.75 -4.23 9.52
CA GLY A 30 -2.80 -5.19 9.86
C GLY A 30 -2.33 -6.22 10.87
N ASP A 31 -3.24 -6.86 11.58
CA ASP A 31 -2.92 -7.90 12.57
C ASP A 31 -2.31 -9.15 11.89
N THR A 32 -2.76 -9.41 10.66
CA THR A 32 -2.31 -10.53 9.82
C THR A 32 -1.66 -10.06 8.52
N LEU A 33 -0.85 -10.93 7.90
CA LEU A 33 -0.24 -10.64 6.60
C LEU A 33 -1.30 -10.44 5.51
N GLU A 34 -2.40 -11.20 5.57
CA GLU A 34 -3.46 -11.12 4.56
C GLU A 34 -4.23 -9.80 4.68
N GLU A 35 -4.54 -9.38 5.91
CA GLU A 35 -5.14 -8.06 6.17
C GLU A 35 -4.23 -6.92 5.69
N ALA A 36 -2.93 -6.96 6.02
CA ALA A 36 -1.99 -5.97 5.51
C ALA A 36 -1.91 -5.98 3.98
N ARG A 37 -2.11 -7.12 3.30
CA ARG A 37 -2.15 -7.15 1.83
C ARG A 37 -3.39 -6.50 1.25
N GLU A 38 -4.58 -6.79 1.79
CA GLU A 38 -5.81 -6.16 1.32
C GLU A 38 -5.79 -4.65 1.58
N ASN A 39 -5.39 -4.24 2.78
CA ASN A 39 -5.28 -2.82 3.12
C ASN A 39 -4.25 -2.10 2.23
N LEU A 40 -3.14 -2.76 1.85
CA LEU A 40 -2.14 -2.14 0.96
C LEU A 40 -2.70 -1.92 -0.46
N LYS A 41 -3.53 -2.84 -0.97
CA LYS A 41 -4.18 -2.67 -2.29
C LYS A 41 -5.08 -1.44 -2.27
N GLU A 42 -5.91 -1.28 -1.24
CA GLU A 42 -6.77 -0.11 -1.07
C GLU A 42 -5.95 1.19 -0.98
N ALA A 43 -4.87 1.18 -0.19
CA ALA A 43 -3.97 2.33 -0.07
C ALA A 43 -3.33 2.73 -1.42
N ILE A 44 -2.91 1.75 -2.23
CA ILE A 44 -2.37 2.00 -3.58
C ILE A 44 -3.44 2.66 -4.46
N GLU A 45 -4.67 2.14 -4.47
CA GLU A 45 -5.76 2.70 -5.27
C GLU A 45 -6.07 4.15 -4.88
N LEU A 46 -6.17 4.42 -3.58
CA LEU A 46 -6.43 5.76 -3.05
C LEU A 46 -5.33 6.76 -3.43
N VAL A 47 -4.06 6.36 -3.30
CA VAL A 47 -2.93 7.24 -3.64
C VAL A 47 -2.87 7.52 -5.13
N LEU A 48 -3.08 6.51 -5.97
CA LEU A 48 -3.08 6.70 -7.43
C LEU A 48 -4.23 7.61 -7.89
N GLU A 49 -5.40 7.47 -7.27
CA GLU A 49 -6.55 8.33 -7.56
C GLU A 49 -6.32 9.78 -7.10
N ALA A 50 -5.82 9.98 -5.88
CA ALA A 50 -5.47 11.31 -5.37
C ALA A 50 -4.41 12.00 -6.26
N ASN A 51 -3.38 11.26 -6.67
CA ASN A 51 -2.34 11.78 -7.57
C ASN A 51 -2.90 12.16 -8.95
N ARG A 52 -3.89 11.42 -9.46
CA ARG A 52 -4.57 11.77 -10.72
C ARG A 52 -5.33 13.08 -10.57
N GLN A 53 -6.10 13.24 -9.50
CA GLN A 53 -6.88 14.46 -9.24
C GLN A 53 -6.00 15.70 -9.05
N LEU A 54 -4.82 15.56 -8.43
CA LEU A 54 -3.87 16.67 -8.26
C LEU A 54 -3.11 17.04 -9.54
N ALA A 55 -3.08 16.15 -10.54
CA ALA A 55 -2.41 16.38 -11.80
C ALA A 55 -3.30 17.06 -12.87
N GLU A 56 -4.61 17.15 -12.61
CA GLU A 56 -5.60 17.91 -13.39
C GLU A 56 -5.60 19.40 -13.00
#